data_AF-A0A536E3E9-F1
#
_entry.id   AF-A0A536E3E9-F1
#
_cell.length_a   1.000
_cell.length_b   1.000
_cell.length_c   1.000
_cell.angle_alpha   90.00
_cell.angle_beta   90.00
_cell.angle_gamma   90.00
#
_symmetry.space_group_name_H-M   'P 1'
#
loop_
_entity.id
_entity.type
_entity.pdbx_description
1 polymer ?
#
loop_
_entity_poly.entity_id
_entity_poly.type
_entity_poly.pdbx_seq_one_letter_code
_entity_poly.pdbx_strand_id
1 'polypeptide(L)'
;MSVLLLAFDEHDAEQAEGANISTLDGLQTLQGTFTGDSLRAAVGTAKDPKLSSHLARLVEADEQAKSRGSAITAGSSGMLPEDLRAAVDARLLRLDDLGNVQIYVQPAASTDEALPAVVAVGGIVERSDSEARIVQARVPINGLKALSADSSVQLVRLPDYGFKEAGSVTTQGDSILKANLARASFGVDGSGVRVGVISDGLEGLATSQSSGDVPFVNYTTCNMVPQSPTSSGAGAEGTAMLEIVHDLAPGAELWFGHFGASFTG
;
A
#
# COMPACT_ATOMS: atom_id res chain seq x y z
N MET A 1 -35.78 -3.99 -46.53
CA MET A 1 -34.91 -2.87 -46.10
C MET A 1 -33.55 -3.51 -45.81
N SER A 2 -32.55 -3.14 -46.62
CA SER A 2 -31.21 -3.75 -46.85
C SER A 2 -30.47 -4.24 -45.59
N VAL A 3 -29.78 -5.40 -45.49
CA VAL A 3 -28.67 -6.01 -46.27
C VAL A 3 -27.45 -5.06 -46.31
N LEU A 4 -26.25 -5.38 -45.78
CA LEU A 4 -25.29 -6.35 -46.30
C LEU A 4 -24.15 -6.64 -45.29
N LEU A 5 -23.55 -7.82 -45.43
CA LEU A 5 -22.56 -8.54 -44.63
C LEU A 5 -21.33 -8.86 -45.53
N LEU A 6 -20.12 -8.97 -44.94
CA LEU A 6 -18.88 -9.63 -45.44
C LEU A 6 -18.12 -8.94 -46.63
N ALA A 7 -16.82 -9.12 -46.89
CA ALA A 7 -15.82 -10.15 -46.55
C ALA A 7 -14.38 -9.69 -46.90
N PHE A 8 -13.38 -10.31 -46.23
CA PHE A 8 -12.04 -10.81 -46.64
C PHE A 8 -11.25 -10.16 -47.82
N ASP A 9 -9.91 -10.08 -47.71
CA ASP A 9 -8.98 -11.05 -48.35
C ASP A 9 -7.50 -10.81 -47.96
N GLU A 10 -6.73 -11.90 -47.91
CA GLU A 10 -5.30 -11.99 -47.61
C GLU A 10 -4.62 -12.60 -48.84
N HIS A 11 -3.77 -11.87 -49.58
CA HIS A 11 -2.68 -12.44 -50.39
C HIS A 11 -1.82 -11.36 -51.09
N ASP A 12 -0.50 -11.52 -50.93
CA ASP A 12 0.61 -11.22 -51.84
C ASP A 12 0.43 -10.24 -53.03
N ALA A 13 1.32 -9.25 -53.11
CA ALA A 13 2.22 -9.12 -54.27
C ALA A 13 3.21 -7.96 -54.08
N GLU A 14 4.47 -8.34 -54.15
CA GLU A 14 5.67 -7.53 -54.31
C GLU A 14 5.70 -6.83 -55.69
N GLN A 15 6.51 -5.77 -55.81
CA GLN A 15 7.01 -5.07 -57.02
C GLN A 15 6.25 -3.82 -57.51
N ALA A 16 6.86 -2.66 -57.24
CA ALA A 16 7.16 -1.68 -58.28
C ALA A 16 8.32 -0.76 -57.85
N GLU A 17 9.44 -1.01 -58.50
CA GLU A 17 10.72 -0.32 -58.55
C GLU A 17 10.61 1.14 -59.04
N GLY A 18 11.49 2.01 -58.52
CA GLY A 18 12.06 3.10 -59.32
C GLY A 18 11.46 4.52 -59.16
N ALA A 19 11.85 5.23 -58.11
CA ALA A 19 11.98 6.70 -58.15
C ALA A 19 13.21 7.16 -57.35
N ASN A 20 14.33 7.29 -58.06
CA ASN A 20 15.49 8.11 -57.67
C ASN A 20 15.04 9.58 -57.93
N ILE A 21 15.40 10.66 -57.21
CA ILE A 21 16.69 11.16 -56.74
C ILE A 21 16.42 12.36 -55.78
N SER A 22 17.33 12.60 -54.81
CA SER A 22 17.70 13.94 -54.26
C SER A 22 16.62 14.69 -53.48
N THR A 23 16.67 14.90 -52.15
CA THR A 23 17.73 15.55 -51.35
C THR A 23 17.18 15.59 -49.91
N LEU A 24 17.78 14.88 -48.95
CA LEU A 24 17.75 15.24 -47.52
C LEU A 24 18.96 14.60 -46.85
N ASP A 25 19.95 15.45 -46.63
CA ASP A 25 21.17 15.22 -45.87
C ASP A 25 20.81 15.00 -44.38
N GLY A 26 21.36 13.97 -43.73
CA GLY A 26 21.46 13.93 -42.26
C GLY A 26 20.69 12.91 -41.43
N LEU A 27 20.56 11.63 -41.83
CA LEU A 27 20.16 10.55 -40.90
C LEU A 27 21.18 9.39 -40.94
N GLN A 28 22.06 9.35 -39.94
CA GLN A 28 22.98 8.24 -39.74
C GLN A 28 22.22 7.00 -39.23
N THR A 29 22.42 5.88 -39.93
CA THR A 29 21.95 4.55 -39.55
C THR A 29 22.68 4.08 -38.28
N LEU A 30 21.98 4.00 -37.14
CA LEU A 30 22.48 3.29 -35.97
C LEU A 30 22.28 1.78 -36.17
N GLN A 31 23.24 1.13 -36.84
CA GLN A 31 23.38 -0.32 -36.80
C GLN A 31 23.95 -0.73 -35.43
N GLY A 32 23.06 -0.98 -34.47
CA GLY A 32 23.40 -1.67 -33.23
C GLY A 32 23.16 -3.17 -33.37
N THR A 33 24.22 -3.98 -33.39
CA THR A 33 24.15 -5.44 -33.31
C THR A 33 23.51 -5.87 -31.99
N PHE A 34 22.28 -6.40 -32.06
CA PHE A 34 21.61 -7.05 -30.94
C PHE A 34 22.27 -8.42 -30.68
N THR A 35 23.07 -8.51 -29.62
CA THR A 35 23.55 -9.80 -29.10
C THR A 35 22.72 -10.18 -27.88
N GLY A 36 22.64 -11.48 -27.56
CA GLY A 36 21.86 -11.99 -26.42
C GLY A 36 22.25 -11.36 -25.07
N ASP A 37 23.45 -10.80 -24.94
CA ASP A 37 23.87 -10.04 -23.76
C ASP A 37 23.20 -8.67 -23.65
N SER A 38 22.82 -8.05 -24.77
CA SER A 38 22.05 -6.80 -24.79
C SER A 38 20.61 -7.02 -24.27
N LEU A 39 20.06 -8.22 -24.45
CA LEU A 39 18.77 -8.62 -23.88
C LEU A 39 18.88 -8.96 -22.38
N ARG A 40 20.03 -9.49 -21.92
CA ARG A 40 20.30 -9.66 -20.47
C ARG A 40 20.48 -8.34 -19.75
N ALA A 41 21.07 -7.33 -20.40
CA ALA A 41 21.17 -5.97 -19.85
C ALA A 41 19.82 -5.24 -19.81
N ALA A 42 18.87 -5.59 -20.69
CA ALA A 42 17.51 -5.05 -20.71
C ALA A 42 16.52 -5.80 -19.79
N VAL A 43 16.87 -7.02 -19.33
CA VAL A 43 16.05 -7.87 -18.45
C VAL A 43 16.91 -8.46 -17.34
N GLY A 44 17.34 -7.58 -16.43
CA GLY A 44 18.20 -7.94 -15.30
C GLY A 44 17.69 -7.40 -13.97
N THR A 45 16.41 -7.58 -13.64
CA THR A 45 15.94 -7.40 -12.26
C THR A 45 16.45 -8.59 -11.45
N ALA A 46 17.53 -8.39 -10.70
CA ALA A 46 17.84 -9.31 -9.61
C ALA A 46 16.72 -9.14 -8.56
N LYS A 47 15.62 -9.91 -8.73
CA LYS A 47 14.56 -9.98 -7.74
C LYS A 47 15.18 -10.52 -6.46
N ASP A 48 15.39 -9.65 -5.48
CA ASP A 48 15.74 -10.08 -4.14
C ASP A 48 14.62 -11.01 -3.64
N PRO A 49 14.90 -12.28 -3.33
CA PRO A 49 13.86 -13.27 -3.02
C PRO A 49 13.13 -12.98 -1.72
N LYS A 50 13.68 -12.11 -0.87
CA LYS A 50 13.15 -11.79 0.45
C LYS A 50 12.62 -10.36 0.54
N LEU A 51 12.82 -9.50 -0.46
CA LEU A 51 12.16 -8.20 -0.51
C LEU A 51 10.85 -8.29 -1.32
N SER A 52 9.81 -7.62 -0.84
CA SER A 52 8.63 -7.38 -1.66
C SER A 52 8.98 -6.56 -2.92
N SER A 53 8.17 -6.70 -3.98
CA SER A 53 8.39 -6.01 -5.26
C SER A 53 8.55 -4.50 -5.11
N HIS A 54 7.73 -3.87 -4.28
CA HIS A 54 7.79 -2.42 -4.02
C HIS A 54 9.08 -2.00 -3.31
N LEU A 55 9.57 -2.80 -2.35
CA LEU A 55 10.83 -2.51 -1.65
C LEU A 55 12.04 -2.72 -2.55
N ALA A 56 12.06 -3.78 -3.36
CA ALA A 56 13.12 -4.00 -4.34
C ALA A 56 13.21 -2.82 -5.33
N ARG A 57 12.05 -2.35 -5.83
CA ARG A 57 11.99 -1.17 -6.71
C ARG A 57 12.39 0.12 -6.00
N LEU A 58 12.09 0.27 -4.71
CA LEU A 58 12.50 1.43 -3.93
C LEU A 58 14.03 1.49 -3.77
N VAL A 59 14.67 0.33 -3.55
CA VAL A 59 16.14 0.23 -3.51
C VAL A 59 16.74 0.63 -4.86
N GLU A 60 16.22 0.11 -5.97
CA GLU A 60 16.68 0.46 -7.32
C GLU A 60 16.54 1.97 -7.59
N ALA A 61 15.41 2.55 -7.21
CA ALA A 61 15.17 3.99 -7.38
C ALA A 61 16.16 4.83 -6.55
N ASP A 62 16.48 4.41 -5.31
CA ASP A 62 17.42 5.12 -4.44
C ASP A 62 18.87 4.98 -4.94
N GLU A 63 19.26 3.81 -5.45
CA GLU A 63 20.56 3.61 -6.11
C GLU A 63 20.69 4.54 -7.35
N GLN A 64 19.62 4.69 -8.14
CA GLN A 64 19.59 5.62 -9.27
C GLN A 64 19.66 7.08 -8.82
N ALA A 65 18.94 7.48 -7.75
CA ALA A 65 18.99 8.82 -7.21
C ALA A 65 20.40 9.17 -6.69
N LYS A 66 21.06 8.22 -6.01
CA LYS A 66 22.43 8.35 -5.51
C LYS A 66 23.45 8.49 -6.62
N SER A 67 23.28 7.79 -7.74
CA SER A 67 24.15 7.97 -8.91
C SER A 67 24.13 9.41 -9.45
N ARG A 68 23.06 10.17 -9.16
CA ARG A 68 22.89 11.58 -9.51
C ARG A 68 23.20 12.55 -8.36
N GLY A 69 23.78 12.05 -7.25
CA GLY A 69 24.12 12.87 -6.08
C GLY A 69 22.92 13.27 -5.20
N SER A 70 21.79 12.58 -5.31
CA SER A 70 20.57 12.83 -4.52
C SER A 70 20.21 11.60 -3.67
N ALA A 71 19.20 11.73 -2.80
CA ALA A 71 18.65 10.64 -1.99
C ALA A 71 17.13 10.68 -1.98
N ILE A 72 16.50 9.50 -1.89
CA ILE A 72 15.05 9.39 -1.76
C ILE A 72 14.64 9.59 -0.29
N THR A 73 13.78 10.57 -0.06
CA THR A 73 13.21 10.92 1.24
C THR A 73 11.73 11.27 1.06
N ALA A 74 11.00 11.48 2.16
CA ALA A 74 9.60 11.92 2.08
C ALA A 74 9.42 13.22 1.25
N GLY A 75 10.34 14.17 1.40
CA GLY A 75 10.35 15.44 0.66
C GLY A 75 10.78 15.36 -0.81
N SER A 76 11.34 14.22 -1.26
CA SER A 76 11.78 14.02 -2.65
C SER A 76 10.96 12.96 -3.40
N SER A 77 9.72 12.72 -2.97
CA SER A 77 8.79 11.74 -3.59
C SER A 77 8.55 11.95 -5.09
N GLY A 78 8.74 13.17 -5.62
CA GLY A 78 8.70 13.46 -7.06
C GLY A 78 9.81 12.79 -7.87
N MET A 79 10.87 12.27 -7.23
CA MET A 79 11.94 11.51 -7.87
C MET A 79 11.64 10.01 -7.95
N LEU A 80 10.57 9.55 -7.30
CA LEU A 80 10.15 8.16 -7.35
C LEU A 80 9.50 7.82 -8.71
N PRO A 81 9.68 6.56 -9.18
CA PRO A 81 8.83 5.99 -10.22
C PRO A 81 7.34 6.16 -9.91
N GLU A 82 6.51 6.28 -10.95
CA GLU A 82 5.08 6.61 -10.84
C GLU A 82 4.31 5.72 -9.85
N ASP A 83 4.56 4.42 -9.86
CA ASP A 83 3.93 3.44 -8.98
C ASP A 83 4.35 3.60 -7.51
N LEU A 84 5.62 3.91 -7.24
CA LEU A 84 6.09 4.13 -5.87
C LEU A 84 5.60 5.48 -5.35
N ARG A 85 5.53 6.50 -6.21
CA ARG A 85 4.90 7.77 -5.88
C ARG A 85 3.42 7.57 -5.56
N ALA A 86 2.69 6.80 -6.38
CA ALA A 86 1.31 6.45 -6.12
C ALA A 86 1.16 5.68 -4.80
N ALA A 87 2.09 4.79 -4.45
CA ALA A 87 2.10 4.10 -3.17
C ALA A 87 2.35 5.05 -1.98
N VAL A 88 3.23 6.05 -2.13
CA VAL A 88 3.44 7.09 -1.11
C VAL A 88 2.19 7.95 -0.96
N ASP A 89 1.60 8.40 -2.06
CA ASP A 89 0.38 9.23 -2.08
C ASP A 89 -0.81 8.47 -1.46
N ALA A 90 -0.94 7.18 -1.78
CA ALA A 90 -1.91 6.28 -1.18
C ALA A 90 -1.54 5.84 0.25
N ARG A 91 -0.48 6.38 0.86
CA ARG A 91 0.00 6.03 2.21
C ARG A 91 0.30 4.54 2.41
N LEU A 92 0.51 3.81 1.32
CA LEU A 92 0.91 2.42 1.24
C LEU A 92 2.43 2.22 1.31
N LEU A 93 3.19 3.31 1.38
CA LEU A 93 4.64 3.33 1.57
C LEU A 93 4.99 4.57 2.39
N ARG A 94 5.45 4.39 3.63
CA ARG A 94 5.84 5.51 4.51
C ARG A 94 7.34 5.69 4.54
N LEU A 95 7.79 6.85 4.07
CA LEU A 95 9.15 7.35 4.17
C LEU A 95 9.21 8.49 5.19
N ASP A 96 10.36 8.69 5.81
CA ASP A 96 10.68 9.91 6.54
C ASP A 96 11.68 10.79 5.77
N ASP A 97 11.97 11.97 6.31
CA ASP A 97 12.91 12.93 5.71
C ASP A 97 14.38 12.46 5.75
N LEU A 98 14.67 11.40 6.52
CA LEU A 98 15.98 10.78 6.62
C LEU A 98 16.15 9.62 5.62
N GLY A 99 15.10 9.29 4.85
CA GLY A 99 15.12 8.18 3.90
C GLY A 99 14.95 6.81 4.55
N ASN A 100 14.34 6.75 5.74
CA ASN A 100 13.93 5.48 6.33
C ASN A 100 12.54 5.11 5.83
N VAL A 101 12.37 3.85 5.45
CA VAL A 101 11.08 3.27 5.08
C VAL A 101 10.55 2.40 6.23
N GLN A 102 9.26 2.49 6.50
CA GLN A 102 8.60 1.60 7.46
C GLN A 102 8.34 0.23 6.82
N ILE A 103 8.72 -0.85 7.51
CA ILE A 103 8.69 -2.24 7.02
C ILE A 103 8.17 -3.21 8.08
N TYR A 104 7.67 -4.35 7.61
CA TYR A 104 7.53 -5.58 8.39
C TYR A 104 8.63 -6.56 7.99
N VAL A 105 9.32 -7.07 9.00
CA VAL A 105 10.32 -8.13 8.88
C VAL A 105 9.72 -9.40 9.46
N GLN A 106 9.65 -10.44 8.63
CA GLN A 106 9.31 -11.78 9.05
C GLN A 106 10.61 -12.52 9.40
N PRO A 107 10.80 -12.95 10.66
CA PRO A 107 11.97 -13.71 11.07
C PRO A 107 11.92 -15.15 10.52
N ALA A 108 13.10 -15.73 10.31
CA ALA A 108 13.25 -17.13 9.91
C ALA A 108 12.87 -18.11 11.02
N ALA A 109 13.22 -17.80 12.28
CA ALA A 109 12.89 -18.63 13.44
C ALA A 109 12.11 -17.85 14.51
N SER A 110 12.71 -16.78 15.05
CA SER A 110 12.12 -15.99 16.15
C SER A 110 12.32 -14.48 15.95
N THR A 111 11.45 -13.68 16.55
CA THR A 111 11.58 -12.22 16.51
C THR A 111 12.90 -11.76 17.14
N ASP A 112 13.33 -12.41 18.22
CA ASP A 112 14.55 -12.05 18.97
C ASP A 112 15.82 -12.21 18.14
N GLU A 113 15.82 -13.13 17.17
CA GLU A 113 16.93 -13.31 16.23
C GLU A 113 16.96 -12.25 15.12
N ALA A 114 15.81 -11.69 14.74
CA ALA A 114 15.72 -10.67 13.69
C ALA A 114 15.96 -9.24 14.19
N LEU A 115 15.78 -8.97 15.49
CA LEU A 115 16.01 -7.64 16.09
C LEU A 115 17.45 -7.13 15.87
N PRO A 116 18.51 -7.93 16.12
CA PRO A 116 19.89 -7.48 15.88
C PRO A 116 20.17 -7.18 14.41
N ALA A 117 19.58 -7.92 13.48
CA ALA A 117 19.73 -7.70 12.04
C ALA A 117 19.17 -6.33 11.61
N VAL A 118 18.00 -5.95 12.15
CA VAL A 118 17.41 -4.62 11.92
C VAL A 118 18.32 -3.51 12.46
N VAL A 119 18.84 -3.66 13.68
CA VAL A 119 19.72 -2.65 14.28
C VAL A 119 21.06 -2.54 13.53
N ALA A 120 21.61 -3.67 13.07
CA ALA A 120 22.89 -3.72 12.34
C ALA A 120 22.86 -2.91 11.03
N VAL A 121 21.71 -2.82 10.38
CA VAL A 121 21.52 -2.01 9.16
C VAL A 121 21.13 -0.56 9.43
N GLY A 122 21.21 -0.11 10.68
CA GLY A 122 20.82 1.23 11.11
C GLY A 122 19.30 1.41 11.26
N GLY A 123 18.55 0.30 11.34
CA GLY A 123 17.11 0.32 11.53
C GLY A 123 16.69 0.56 12.98
N ILE A 124 15.52 1.16 13.15
CA ILE A 124 14.88 1.40 14.44
C ILE A 124 13.67 0.46 14.53
N VAL A 125 13.68 -0.44 15.53
CA VAL A 125 12.53 -1.31 15.80
C VAL A 125 11.45 -0.50 16.51
N GLU A 126 10.24 -0.53 15.96
CA GLU A 126 9.07 0.16 16.54
C GLU A 126 8.21 -0.78 17.37
N ARG A 127 8.05 -2.03 16.92
CA ARG A 127 7.26 -3.06 17.59
C ARG A 127 7.75 -4.44 17.17
N SER A 128 7.71 -5.40 18.09
CA SER A 128 7.82 -6.83 17.79
C SER A 128 6.59 -7.57 18.29
N ASP A 129 6.19 -8.59 17.55
CA ASP A 129 5.09 -9.49 17.90
C ASP A 129 5.55 -10.93 17.68
N SER A 130 5.85 -11.63 18.77
CA SER A 130 6.40 -12.98 18.73
C SER A 130 5.34 -14.02 18.29
N GLU A 131 4.06 -13.76 18.57
CA GLU A 131 2.95 -14.64 18.19
C GLU A 131 2.66 -14.54 16.70
N ALA A 132 2.60 -13.32 16.16
CA ALA A 132 2.44 -13.07 14.73
C ALA A 132 3.74 -13.33 13.92
N ARG A 133 4.88 -13.48 14.58
CA ARG A 133 6.23 -13.54 13.98
C ARG A 133 6.48 -12.38 13.02
N ILE A 134 6.33 -11.17 13.53
CA ILE A 134 6.57 -9.93 12.78
C ILE A 134 7.36 -8.96 13.66
N VAL A 135 8.36 -8.31 13.05
CA VAL A 135 9.05 -7.14 13.60
C VAL A 135 8.72 -5.95 12.71
N GLN A 136 8.08 -4.92 13.26
CA GLN A 136 7.87 -3.65 12.62
C GLN A 136 9.06 -2.72 12.90
N ALA A 137 9.64 -2.15 11.84
CA ALA A 137 10.81 -1.30 11.94
C ALA A 137 10.80 -0.18 10.91
N ARG A 138 11.57 0.88 11.17
CA ARG A 138 12.02 1.84 10.15
C ARG A 138 13.44 1.52 9.77
N VAL A 139 13.72 1.35 8.49
CA VAL A 139 15.06 0.99 8.01
C VAL A 139 15.47 1.95 6.90
N PRO A 140 16.72 2.45 6.91
CA PRO A 140 17.27 3.22 5.79
C PRO A 140 17.12 2.45 4.48
N ILE A 141 16.74 3.10 3.36
CA ILE A 141 16.56 2.38 2.07
C ILE A 141 17.82 1.60 1.67
N ASN A 142 19.02 2.15 1.93
CA ASN A 142 20.29 1.46 1.67
C ASN A 142 20.58 0.27 2.58
N GLY A 143 19.90 0.15 3.73
CA GLY A 143 20.00 -0.97 4.64
C GLY A 143 19.14 -2.18 4.23
N LEU A 144 18.14 -1.99 3.36
CA LEU A 144 17.18 -3.05 3.01
C LEU A 144 17.81 -4.29 2.38
N LYS A 145 18.80 -4.09 1.51
CA LYS A 145 19.50 -5.20 0.83
C LYS A 145 20.43 -5.99 1.76
N ALA A 146 21.01 -5.32 2.75
CA ALA A 146 21.79 -5.99 3.79
C ALA A 146 20.85 -6.77 4.73
N LEU A 147 19.69 -6.19 5.04
CA LEU A 147 18.68 -6.83 5.90
C LEU A 147 18.06 -8.08 5.24
N SER A 148 17.78 -8.04 3.94
CA SER A 148 17.28 -9.21 3.21
C SER A 148 18.32 -10.33 3.15
N ALA A 149 19.60 -10.01 3.02
CA ALA A 149 20.67 -10.99 2.98
C ALA A 149 20.88 -11.74 4.32
N ASP A 150 20.42 -11.19 5.44
CA ASP A 150 20.57 -11.80 6.76
C ASP A 150 19.82 -13.15 6.86
N SER A 151 20.44 -14.14 7.50
CA SER A 151 19.87 -15.49 7.66
C SER A 151 18.71 -15.53 8.67
N SER A 152 18.67 -14.59 9.61
CA SER A 152 17.57 -14.44 10.57
C SER A 152 16.29 -13.87 9.94
N VAL A 153 16.38 -13.34 8.71
CA VAL A 153 15.25 -12.72 7.98
C VAL A 153 14.73 -13.66 6.90
N GLN A 154 13.43 -13.93 6.92
CA GLN A 154 12.74 -14.73 5.90
C GLN A 154 12.10 -13.85 4.82
N LEU A 155 11.51 -12.71 5.20
CA LEU A 155 10.81 -11.81 4.28
C LEU A 155 10.82 -10.39 4.85
N VAL A 156 10.95 -9.40 3.98
CA VAL A 156 10.77 -7.98 4.28
C VAL A 156 9.71 -7.44 3.34
N ARG A 157 8.66 -6.85 3.90
CA ARG A 157 7.54 -6.30 3.15
C ARG A 157 7.12 -4.94 3.70
N LEU A 158 6.34 -4.21 2.91
CA LEU A 158 5.65 -3.02 3.41
C LEU A 158 4.59 -3.46 4.43
N PRO A 159 4.39 -2.70 5.52
CA PRO A 159 3.27 -2.89 6.43
C PRO A 159 1.94 -2.81 5.68
N ASP A 160 0.94 -3.50 6.21
CA ASP A 160 -0.43 -3.28 5.80
C ASP A 160 -0.90 -1.99 6.47
N TYR A 161 -0.81 -0.87 5.75
CA TYR A 161 -1.18 0.44 6.29
C TYR A 161 -2.70 0.55 6.37
N GLY A 162 -3.23 0.70 7.59
CA GLY A 162 -4.63 1.06 7.78
C GLY A 162 -4.94 2.41 7.12
N PHE A 163 -6.03 2.48 6.38
CA PHE A 163 -6.58 3.71 5.80
C PHE A 163 -7.61 4.31 6.75
N LYS A 164 -7.58 5.64 6.95
CA LYS A 164 -8.69 6.40 7.54
C LYS A 164 -9.44 7.07 6.38
N GLU A 165 -10.46 6.41 5.84
CA GLU A 165 -11.40 7.08 4.94
C GLU A 165 -12.55 7.61 5.80
N ALA A 166 -12.60 8.91 6.02
CA ALA A 166 -13.73 9.61 6.61
C ALA A 166 -14.44 10.39 5.50
N GLY A 167 -15.71 10.08 5.25
CA GLY A 167 -16.49 10.75 4.20
C GLY A 167 -17.98 10.37 4.21
N SER A 168 -18.82 11.40 4.29
CA SER A 168 -20.29 11.42 4.47
C SER A 168 -21.10 11.02 3.22
N VAL A 169 -20.76 9.88 2.60
CA VAL A 169 -21.59 9.31 1.52
C VAL A 169 -21.54 7.80 1.68
N THR A 170 -22.71 7.14 1.57
CA THR A 170 -22.83 5.67 1.58
C THR A 170 -21.63 5.07 0.88
N THR A 171 -20.73 4.44 1.66
CA THR A 171 -19.34 4.26 1.23
C THR A 171 -19.28 3.70 -0.19
N GLN A 172 -18.35 4.18 -1.03
CA GLN A 172 -18.13 3.56 -2.36
C GLN A 172 -17.89 2.05 -2.24
N GLY A 173 -17.38 1.61 -1.08
CA GLY A 173 -17.23 0.23 -0.65
C GLY A 173 -18.52 -0.60 -0.66
N ASP A 174 -19.70 -0.01 -0.40
CA ASP A 174 -20.98 -0.73 -0.42
C ASP A 174 -21.31 -1.32 -1.80
N SER A 175 -21.02 -0.54 -2.85
CA SER A 175 -21.19 -0.98 -4.23
C SER A 175 -20.08 -1.92 -4.71
N ILE A 176 -18.84 -1.67 -4.29
CA ILE A 176 -17.66 -2.46 -4.68
C ILE A 176 -17.71 -3.85 -4.05
N LEU A 177 -18.06 -3.93 -2.76
CA LEU A 177 -18.22 -5.18 -2.02
C LEU A 177 -19.55 -5.86 -2.33
N LYS A 178 -20.39 -5.24 -3.17
CA LYS A 178 -21.75 -5.71 -3.52
C LYS A 178 -22.60 -5.96 -2.27
N ALA A 179 -22.36 -5.22 -1.20
CA ALA A 179 -23.13 -5.34 0.03
C ALA A 179 -24.57 -4.91 -0.21
N ASN A 180 -24.82 -3.88 -1.03
CA ASN A 180 -26.15 -3.54 -1.55
C ASN A 180 -26.88 -4.74 -2.18
N LEU A 181 -26.18 -5.54 -3.01
CA LEU A 181 -26.74 -6.72 -3.64
C LEU A 181 -26.99 -7.83 -2.61
N ALA A 182 -26.09 -8.01 -1.63
CA ALA A 182 -26.28 -8.98 -0.57
C ALA A 182 -27.53 -8.65 0.27
N ARG A 183 -27.73 -7.38 0.65
CA ARG A 183 -28.93 -6.93 1.35
C ARG A 183 -30.18 -7.16 0.51
N ALA A 184 -30.17 -6.76 -0.77
CA ALA A 184 -31.32 -6.91 -1.66
C ALA A 184 -31.66 -8.38 -1.99
N SER A 185 -30.64 -9.24 -2.12
CA SER A 185 -30.82 -10.63 -2.58
C SER A 185 -31.11 -11.59 -1.44
N PHE A 186 -30.58 -11.32 -0.24
CA PHE A 186 -30.68 -12.24 0.91
C PHE A 186 -31.47 -11.64 2.08
N GLY A 187 -31.87 -10.36 2.03
CA GLY A 187 -32.61 -9.71 3.11
C GLY A 187 -31.81 -9.59 4.40
N VAL A 188 -30.48 -9.63 4.32
CA VAL A 188 -29.57 -9.53 5.47
C VAL A 188 -29.10 -8.08 5.62
N ASP A 189 -29.05 -7.56 6.84
CA ASP A 189 -28.60 -6.18 7.11
C ASP A 189 -27.65 -6.09 8.32
N GLY A 190 -27.25 -7.23 8.89
CA GLY A 190 -26.44 -7.31 10.11
C GLY A 190 -27.25 -7.50 11.40
N SER A 191 -28.59 -7.53 11.32
CA SER A 191 -29.44 -7.77 12.49
C SER A 191 -29.03 -9.03 13.27
N GLY A 192 -28.80 -8.87 14.57
CA GLY A 192 -28.37 -9.95 15.47
C GLY A 192 -26.85 -10.23 15.49
N VAL A 193 -26.06 -9.44 14.75
CA VAL A 193 -24.59 -9.52 14.74
C VAL A 193 -24.00 -8.37 15.53
N ARG A 194 -23.02 -8.65 16.39
CA ARG A 194 -22.19 -7.64 17.06
C ARG A 194 -20.91 -7.42 16.28
N VAL A 195 -20.58 -6.17 16.00
CA VAL A 195 -19.33 -5.78 15.33
C VAL A 195 -18.55 -4.83 16.24
N GLY A 196 -17.33 -5.22 16.59
CA GLY A 196 -16.42 -4.44 17.41
C GLY A 196 -15.32 -3.79 16.59
N VAL A 197 -15.10 -2.50 16.77
CA VAL A 197 -13.96 -1.76 16.22
C VAL A 197 -12.94 -1.53 17.34
N ILE A 198 -11.67 -1.83 17.07
CA ILE A 198 -10.56 -1.58 17.97
C ILE A 198 -9.68 -0.51 17.33
N SER A 199 -9.57 0.66 17.95
CA SER A 199 -8.84 1.78 17.35
C SER A 199 -8.45 2.88 18.35
N ASP A 200 -7.91 3.99 17.83
CA ASP A 200 -7.37 5.13 18.58
C ASP A 200 -8.44 5.90 19.35
N GLY A 201 -9.60 6.20 18.75
CA GLY A 201 -10.64 6.94 19.44
C GLY A 201 -11.95 7.13 18.66
N LEU A 202 -12.89 7.77 19.34
CA LEU A 202 -14.26 8.09 18.93
C LEU A 202 -14.52 9.60 18.93
N GLU A 203 -13.49 10.42 18.71
CA GLU A 203 -13.68 11.85 18.53
C GLU A 203 -14.65 12.08 17.35
N GLY A 204 -15.58 13.03 17.50
CA GLY A 204 -16.63 13.29 16.50
C GLY A 204 -17.85 12.36 16.52
N LEU A 205 -17.89 11.32 17.37
CA LEU A 205 -19.01 10.37 17.43
C LEU A 205 -20.37 11.03 17.64
N ALA A 206 -20.47 12.03 18.52
CA ALA A 206 -21.74 12.73 18.77
C ALA A 206 -22.24 13.46 17.51
N THR A 207 -21.34 14.01 16.70
CA THR A 207 -21.68 14.65 15.42
C THR A 207 -22.19 13.62 14.43
N SER A 208 -21.47 12.50 14.27
CA SER A 208 -21.83 11.38 13.40
C SER A 208 -23.20 10.76 13.78
N GLN A 209 -23.49 10.67 15.07
CA GLN A 209 -24.80 10.25 15.57
C GLN A 209 -25.90 11.27 15.29
N SER A 210 -25.59 12.56 15.35
CA SER A 210 -26.55 13.63 15.08
C SER A 210 -26.90 13.78 13.60
N SER A 211 -25.96 13.44 12.71
CA SER A 211 -26.17 13.39 11.25
C SER A 211 -26.83 12.08 10.79
N GLY A 212 -26.83 11.05 11.65
CA GLY A 212 -27.38 9.73 11.34
C GLY A 212 -26.40 8.81 10.61
N ASP A 213 -25.11 9.17 10.56
CA ASP A 213 -24.07 8.36 9.93
C ASP A 213 -23.68 7.14 10.79
N VAL A 214 -23.85 7.23 12.11
CA VAL A 214 -23.64 6.12 13.05
C VAL A 214 -24.75 6.05 14.11
N PRO A 215 -25.27 4.86 14.45
CA PRO A 215 -26.26 4.68 15.51
C PRO A 215 -25.59 4.66 16.90
N PHE A 216 -26.28 4.13 17.91
CA PHE A 216 -25.66 3.92 19.22
C PHE A 216 -24.45 2.97 19.12
N VAL A 217 -23.34 3.34 19.79
CA VAL A 217 -22.11 2.56 19.88
C VAL A 217 -21.82 2.26 21.34
N ASN A 218 -21.58 1.00 21.68
CA ASN A 218 -21.14 0.62 23.01
C ASN A 218 -19.61 0.66 23.11
N TYR A 219 -19.09 1.63 23.86
CA TYR A 219 -17.66 1.82 24.13
C TYR A 219 -17.32 1.71 25.63
N THR A 220 -18.19 1.08 26.42
CA THR A 220 -18.04 0.99 27.88
C THR A 220 -17.11 -0.15 28.33
N THR A 221 -16.73 -1.04 27.40
CA THR A 221 -15.90 -2.22 27.65
C THR A 221 -14.64 -2.19 26.77
N CYS A 222 -13.59 -2.90 27.17
CA CYS A 222 -12.36 -3.04 26.37
C CYS A 222 -11.59 -1.73 26.11
N ASN A 223 -11.54 -0.84 27.11
CA ASN A 223 -10.72 0.37 27.06
C ASN A 223 -9.37 0.12 27.76
N MET A 224 -8.29 0.11 26.97
CA MET A 224 -6.92 -0.19 27.43
C MET A 224 -6.10 1.06 27.76
N VAL A 225 -6.70 2.25 27.61
CA VAL A 225 -6.12 3.53 28.00
C VAL A 225 -7.07 4.28 28.95
N PRO A 226 -6.53 5.11 29.87
CA PRO A 226 -7.33 5.80 30.88
C PRO A 226 -8.16 6.97 30.33
N GLN A 227 -7.84 7.44 29.12
CA GLN A 227 -8.57 8.50 28.45
C GLN A 227 -9.91 7.99 27.91
N SER A 228 -10.95 8.84 27.91
CA SER A 228 -12.21 8.50 27.23
C SER A 228 -11.99 8.39 25.72
N PRO A 229 -12.57 7.40 25.03
CA PRO A 229 -12.45 7.34 23.57
C PRO A 229 -13.07 8.55 22.89
N THR A 230 -14.02 9.24 23.53
CA THR A 230 -14.70 10.40 22.96
C THR A 230 -14.06 11.74 23.32
N SER A 231 -13.00 11.77 24.13
CA SER A 231 -12.36 13.03 24.50
C SER A 231 -11.49 13.58 23.37
N SER A 232 -11.31 14.90 23.35
CA SER A 232 -10.45 15.55 22.36
C SER A 232 -9.02 15.01 22.44
N GLY A 233 -8.44 14.70 21.29
CA GLY A 233 -7.11 14.09 21.18
C GLY A 233 -7.09 12.57 21.35
N ALA A 234 -8.25 11.89 21.47
CA ALA A 234 -8.32 10.43 21.38
C ALA A 234 -8.08 9.93 19.94
N GLY A 235 -8.42 10.75 18.94
CA GLY A 235 -8.49 10.33 17.55
C GLY A 235 -9.91 9.97 17.14
N ALA A 236 -10.15 9.96 15.83
CA ALA A 236 -11.48 9.79 15.22
C ALA A 236 -11.57 8.55 14.32
N GLU A 237 -10.58 7.64 14.34
CA GLU A 237 -10.63 6.44 13.48
C GLU A 237 -11.80 5.55 13.80
N GLY A 238 -12.05 5.33 15.08
CA GLY A 238 -13.16 4.51 15.53
C GLY A 238 -14.48 5.02 14.97
N THR A 239 -14.73 6.33 15.04
CA THR A 239 -15.93 6.95 14.48
C THR A 239 -16.03 6.66 12.97
N ALA A 240 -14.97 6.92 12.21
CA ALA A 240 -14.97 6.70 10.76
C ALA A 240 -15.14 5.21 10.38
N MET A 241 -14.49 4.30 11.10
CA MET A 241 -14.64 2.86 10.87
C MET A 241 -16.06 2.37 11.18
N LEU A 242 -16.68 2.92 12.22
CA LEU A 242 -18.05 2.58 12.61
C LEU A 242 -19.08 3.11 11.60
N GLU A 243 -18.85 4.27 10.97
CA GLU A 243 -19.64 4.76 9.82
C GLU A 243 -19.62 3.74 8.68
N ILE A 244 -18.44 3.23 8.32
CA ILE A 244 -18.29 2.21 7.26
C ILE A 244 -19.06 0.93 7.62
N VAL A 245 -18.94 0.45 8.86
CA VAL A 245 -19.67 -0.74 9.31
C VAL A 245 -21.18 -0.51 9.23
N HIS A 246 -21.66 0.66 9.65
CA HIS A 246 -23.08 0.98 9.62
C HIS A 246 -23.63 1.04 8.19
N ASP A 247 -22.89 1.64 7.26
CA ASP A 247 -23.27 1.70 5.84
C ASP A 247 -23.43 0.31 5.23
N LEU A 248 -22.54 -0.63 5.59
CA LEU A 248 -22.56 -1.99 5.06
C LEU A 248 -23.61 -2.88 5.76
N ALA A 249 -23.72 -2.74 7.08
CA ALA A 249 -24.58 -3.54 7.94
C ALA A 249 -25.40 -2.64 8.90
N PRO A 250 -26.46 -1.99 8.40
CA PRO A 250 -27.22 -1.01 9.18
C PRO A 250 -27.89 -1.58 10.43
N GLY A 251 -28.19 -2.88 10.44
CA GLY A 251 -28.81 -3.59 11.55
C GLY A 251 -27.84 -4.16 12.58
N ALA A 252 -26.52 -4.01 12.38
CA ALA A 252 -25.52 -4.53 13.30
C ALA A 252 -25.45 -3.75 14.62
N GLU A 253 -25.18 -4.46 15.71
CA GLU A 253 -24.87 -3.84 17.00
C GLU A 253 -23.40 -3.40 17.02
N LEU A 254 -23.16 -2.11 17.23
CA LEU A 254 -21.83 -1.52 17.16
C LEU A 254 -21.15 -1.42 18.51
N TRP A 255 -19.90 -1.88 18.57
CA TRP A 255 -19.04 -1.88 19.75
C TRP A 255 -17.70 -1.23 19.44
N PHE A 256 -17.07 -0.64 20.45
CA PHE A 256 -15.76 -0.05 20.33
C PHE A 256 -14.87 -0.41 21.51
N GLY A 257 -13.60 -0.69 21.23
CA GLY A 257 -12.53 -0.82 22.22
C GLY A 257 -11.47 0.25 22.01
N HIS A 258 -11.20 1.03 23.06
CA HIS A 258 -10.24 2.13 23.02
C HIS A 258 -8.81 1.65 23.26
N PHE A 259 -7.92 1.86 22.30
CA PHE A 259 -6.51 1.51 22.38
C PHE A 259 -5.65 2.68 21.92
N GLY A 260 -4.69 3.08 22.75
CA GLY A 260 -3.71 4.12 22.41
C GLY A 260 -2.34 3.77 22.97
N ALA A 261 -1.28 4.03 22.21
CA ALA A 261 0.06 3.98 22.75
C ALA A 261 0.29 5.24 23.59
N SER A 262 0.24 5.11 24.91
CA SER A 262 0.75 6.17 25.80
C SER A 262 2.26 6.29 25.60
N PHE A 263 2.69 7.22 24.75
CA PHE A 263 4.09 7.64 24.69
C PHE A 263 4.37 8.60 25.84
N THR A 264 4.71 8.08 27.00
CA THR A 264 5.49 8.84 27.99
C THR A 264 6.97 8.56 27.74
N GLY A 265 7.58 9.41 26.94
CA GLY A 265 9.03 9.59 26.81
C GLY A 265 9.39 11.00 27.25
#